data_AF-A0A9Q3L0Q4-F1
#
_entry.id   AF-A0A9Q3L0Q4-F1
#
_cell.length_a   1.000
_cell.length_b   1.000
_cell.length_c   1.000
_cell.angle_alpha   90.00
_cell.angle_beta   90.00
_cell.angle_gamma   90.00
#
_symmetry.space_group_name_H-M   'P 1'
#
loop_
_entity.id
_entity.type
_entity.pdbx_description
1 polymer ?
#
loop_
_entity_poly.entity_id
_entity_poly.type
_entity_poly.pdbx_seq_one_letter_code
_entity_poly.pdbx_strand_id
1 'polypeptide(L)'
;MPTKAPPKQSPQESLTVLLDFISENMPRVPLGLLKSKNLEHSHDATENIMAHPDFRKFNEQETSQIAQMSESLLMPRQIQAQLCSQRESERPLILQDIYNQVKKIKKDKLQGRKPIAALIDTLKEENFVWSSARDPEGHITSLFFTHPLAIKLFNGFHHFILMDCTYETNK
;
A
#
# COMPACT_ATOMS: atom_id res chain seq x y z
N MET A 1 -13.15 14.27 -51.22
CA MET A 1 -14.38 13.91 -50.50
C MET A 1 -14.00 13.03 -49.32
N PRO A 2 -14.18 13.45 -48.04
CA PRO A 2 -13.78 12.63 -46.92
C PRO A 2 -14.83 11.54 -46.64
N THR A 3 -14.38 10.30 -46.71
CA THR A 3 -15.13 9.05 -46.51
C THR A 3 -15.59 8.93 -45.06
N LYS A 4 -16.91 8.83 -44.86
CA LYS A 4 -17.54 8.66 -43.55
C LYS A 4 -17.18 7.27 -43.00
N ALA A 5 -16.58 7.20 -41.82
CA ALA A 5 -16.25 5.94 -41.15
C ALA A 5 -17.51 5.08 -40.92
N PRO A 6 -17.42 3.74 -41.01
CA PRO A 6 -18.57 2.86 -40.80
C PRO A 6 -19.03 2.92 -39.33
N PRO A 7 -20.35 2.74 -39.09
CA PRO A 7 -20.93 2.84 -37.75
C PRO A 7 -20.35 1.75 -36.84
N LYS A 8 -19.92 2.14 -35.64
CA LYS A 8 -19.53 1.20 -34.58
C LYS A 8 -20.76 0.41 -34.17
N GLN A 9 -20.78 -0.89 -34.47
CA GLN A 9 -21.79 -1.83 -33.98
C GLN A 9 -21.79 -1.82 -32.44
N SER A 10 -22.99 -1.90 -31.87
CA SER A 10 -23.16 -1.74 -30.43
C SER A 10 -22.59 -2.96 -29.68
N PRO A 11 -22.04 -2.79 -28.47
CA PRO A 11 -21.50 -3.90 -27.68
C PRO A 11 -22.51 -5.03 -27.40
N GLN A 12 -23.81 -4.74 -27.49
CA GLN A 12 -24.88 -5.69 -27.24
C GLN A 12 -25.04 -6.69 -28.39
N GLU A 13 -24.88 -6.26 -29.64
CA GLU A 13 -24.98 -7.13 -30.82
C GLU A 13 -23.82 -8.15 -30.87
N SER A 14 -22.64 -7.75 -30.37
CA SER A 14 -21.47 -8.63 -30.30
C SER A 14 -21.59 -9.70 -29.21
N LEU A 15 -22.39 -9.47 -28.17
CA LEU A 15 -22.65 -10.45 -27.11
C LEU A 15 -23.71 -11.47 -27.54
N THR A 16 -24.73 -11.05 -28.29
CA THR A 16 -25.77 -11.95 -28.80
C THR A 16 -25.18 -13.00 -29.75
N VAL A 17 -24.31 -12.58 -30.69
CA VAL A 17 -23.65 -13.50 -31.62
C VAL A 17 -22.72 -14.49 -30.89
N LEU A 18 -22.05 -14.04 -29.82
CA LEU A 18 -21.19 -14.89 -29.00
C LEU A 18 -22.01 -15.91 -28.18
N LEU A 19 -23.16 -15.49 -27.65
CA LEU A 19 -24.09 -16.34 -26.91
C LEU A 19 -24.77 -17.37 -27.81
N ASP A 20 -25.13 -17.01 -29.04
CA ASP A 20 -25.72 -17.91 -30.03
C ASP A 20 -24.69 -18.97 -30.48
N PHE A 21 -23.44 -18.57 -30.73
CA PHE A 21 -22.34 -19.49 -31.06
C PHE A 21 -22.05 -20.49 -29.92
N ILE A 22 -22.09 -20.02 -28.67
CA ILE A 22 -21.92 -20.86 -27.47
C ILE A 22 -23.12 -21.80 -27.28
N SER A 23 -24.34 -21.34 -27.57
CA SER A 23 -25.58 -22.13 -27.48
C SER A 23 -25.63 -23.27 -28.52
N GLU A 24 -25.10 -23.05 -29.71
CA GLU A 24 -25.10 -24.05 -30.79
C GLU A 24 -23.95 -25.06 -30.68
N ASN A 25 -22.80 -24.69 -30.09
CA ASN A 25 -21.58 -25.52 -30.11
C ASN A 25 -21.16 -26.11 -28.75
N MET A 26 -21.81 -25.75 -27.65
CA MET A 26 -21.56 -26.39 -26.35
C MET A 26 -22.60 -27.50 -26.10
N PRO A 27 -22.18 -28.72 -25.69
CA PRO A 27 -23.13 -29.74 -25.28
C PRO A 27 -23.97 -29.21 -24.12
N ARG A 28 -25.30 -29.18 -24.29
CA ARG A 28 -26.24 -28.77 -23.25
C ARG A 28 -26.10 -29.68 -22.04
N VAL A 29 -25.33 -29.24 -21.04
CA VAL A 29 -25.27 -29.90 -19.74
C VAL A 29 -26.54 -29.49 -19.00
N PRO A 30 -27.42 -30.44 -18.60
CA PRO A 30 -28.63 -30.09 -17.86
C PRO A 30 -28.26 -29.37 -16.56
N LEU A 31 -29.05 -28.35 -16.19
CA LEU A 31 -28.99 -27.56 -14.95
C LEU A 31 -29.38 -28.39 -13.71
N GLY A 32 -28.85 -29.61 -13.60
CA GLY A 32 -29.12 -30.57 -12.55
C GLY A 32 -27.82 -31.04 -11.90
N LEU A 33 -27.61 -30.62 -10.66
CA LEU A 33 -26.57 -31.06 -9.73
C LEU A 33 -25.13 -31.05 -10.27
N LEU A 34 -24.40 -29.97 -9.95
CA LEU A 34 -22.96 -30.09 -9.67
C LEU A 34 -22.81 -30.97 -8.42
N LYS A 35 -22.84 -32.29 -8.57
CA LYS A 35 -22.28 -33.20 -7.56
C LYS A 35 -20.78 -33.00 -7.60
N SER A 36 -20.20 -32.38 -6.58
CA SER A 36 -18.75 -32.39 -6.44
C SER A 36 -18.32 -33.86 -6.39
N LYS A 37 -17.47 -34.26 -7.33
CA LYS A 37 -16.89 -35.60 -7.36
C LYS A 37 -15.73 -35.54 -6.37
N ASN A 38 -16.07 -35.89 -5.14
CA ASN A 38 -15.22 -35.83 -3.95
C ASN A 38 -15.09 -34.41 -3.34
N LEU A 39 -15.61 -34.25 -2.12
CA LEU A 39 -15.41 -33.08 -1.24
C LEU A 39 -14.16 -33.25 -0.36
N GLU A 40 -13.41 -34.34 -0.54
CA GLU A 40 -12.17 -34.57 0.17
C GLU A 40 -11.11 -33.62 -0.36
N HIS A 41 -10.71 -32.68 0.50
CA HIS A 41 -9.54 -31.86 0.31
C HIS A 41 -8.34 -32.79 0.04
N SER A 42 -7.54 -32.52 -1.00
CA SER A 42 -6.32 -33.32 -1.31
C SER A 42 -5.19 -33.13 -0.29
N HIS A 43 -5.50 -32.61 0.88
CA HIS A 43 -4.62 -32.38 2.01
C HIS A 43 -5.48 -32.39 3.28
N ASP A 44 -4.89 -32.82 4.38
CA ASP A 44 -5.52 -32.72 5.69
C ASP A 44 -5.77 -31.26 6.07
N ALA A 45 -6.75 -31.04 6.95
CA ALA A 45 -6.98 -29.73 7.53
C ALA A 45 -5.67 -29.22 8.16
N THR A 46 -5.31 -27.98 7.83
CA THR A 46 -4.07 -27.40 8.34
C THR A 46 -4.20 -27.15 9.84
N GLU A 47 -3.38 -27.83 10.64
CA GLU A 47 -3.31 -27.61 12.09
C GLU A 47 -2.62 -26.28 12.44
N ASN A 48 -1.92 -25.68 11.47
CA ASN A 48 -1.23 -24.43 11.66
C ASN A 48 -2.21 -23.24 11.65
N ILE A 49 -2.59 -22.79 12.83
CA ILE A 49 -3.43 -21.60 13.07
C ILE A 49 -2.86 -20.34 12.37
N MET A 50 -1.53 -20.27 12.16
CA MET A 50 -0.88 -19.17 11.43
C MET A 50 -1.26 -19.10 9.94
N ALA A 51 -1.69 -20.20 9.32
CA ALA A 51 -2.06 -20.21 7.92
C ALA A 51 -3.36 -19.46 7.65
N HIS A 52 -4.19 -19.27 8.69
CA HIS A 52 -5.51 -18.68 8.60
C HIS A 52 -5.47 -17.16 8.89
N PRO A 53 -5.77 -16.30 7.89
CA PRO A 53 -5.71 -14.84 8.04
C PRO A 53 -6.62 -14.28 9.15
N ASP A 54 -7.74 -14.95 9.42
CA ASP A 54 -8.70 -14.49 10.44
C ASP A 54 -8.10 -14.49 11.84
N PHE A 55 -7.23 -15.44 12.16
CA PHE A 55 -6.49 -15.49 13.44
C PHE A 55 -5.31 -14.52 13.47
N ARG A 56 -4.93 -13.92 12.34
CA ARG A 56 -3.81 -12.98 12.21
C ARG A 56 -4.22 -11.50 12.21
N LYS A 57 -5.52 -11.18 12.22
CA LYS A 57 -6.02 -9.80 12.31
C LYS A 57 -5.65 -9.11 13.63
N PHE A 58 -5.27 -7.83 13.54
CA PHE A 58 -5.08 -6.97 14.71
C PHE A 58 -6.43 -6.42 15.18
N ASN A 59 -6.64 -6.37 16.49
CA ASN A 59 -7.77 -5.63 17.06
C ASN A 59 -7.49 -4.11 17.04
N GLU A 60 -8.45 -3.30 17.48
CA GLU A 60 -8.33 -1.84 17.47
C GLU A 60 -7.23 -1.34 18.40
N GLN A 61 -7.10 -1.90 19.60
CA GLN A 61 -6.06 -1.54 20.56
C GLN A 61 -4.65 -1.81 20.02
N GLU A 62 -4.43 -2.99 19.46
CA GLU A 62 -3.18 -3.38 18.81
C GLU A 62 -2.87 -2.48 17.62
N THR A 63 -3.88 -2.14 16.83
CA THR A 63 -3.73 -1.21 15.70
C THR A 63 -3.29 0.17 16.17
N SER A 64 -3.88 0.68 17.25
CA SER A 64 -3.49 1.97 17.84
C SER A 64 -2.06 1.92 18.39
N GLN A 65 -1.67 0.83 19.06
CA GLN A 65 -0.30 0.65 19.55
C GLN A 65 0.72 0.59 18.41
N ILE A 66 0.42 -0.14 17.33
CA ILE A 66 1.27 -0.21 16.14
C ILE A 66 1.41 1.18 15.51
N ALA A 67 0.32 1.96 15.43
CA ALA A 67 0.37 3.33 14.91
C ALA A 67 1.30 4.20 15.75
N GLN A 68 1.12 4.23 17.07
CA GLN A 68 1.97 5.00 17.99
C GLN A 68 3.44 4.61 17.88
N MET A 69 3.75 3.32 17.90
CA MET A 69 5.13 2.85 17.79
C MET A 69 5.75 3.18 16.42
N SER A 70 4.97 3.07 15.34
CA SER A 70 5.43 3.45 14.01
C SER A 70 5.68 4.95 13.87
N GLU A 71 4.93 5.79 14.58
CA GLU A 71 5.16 7.23 14.62
C GLU A 71 6.43 7.59 15.39
N SER A 72 6.75 6.82 16.43
CA SER A 72 8.03 6.88 17.16
C SER A 72 9.21 6.25 16.42
N LEU A 73 9.09 5.99 15.12
CA LEU A 73 10.13 5.45 14.24
C LEU A 73 10.67 4.06 14.66
N LEU A 74 9.90 3.30 15.44
CA LEU A 74 10.30 1.93 15.79
C LEU A 74 10.22 1.01 14.57
N MET A 75 11.22 0.14 14.45
CA MET A 75 11.28 -0.83 13.37
C MET A 75 10.22 -1.91 13.57
N PRO A 76 9.62 -2.47 12.49
CA PRO A 76 8.60 -3.52 12.60
C PRO A 76 8.99 -4.71 13.49
N ARG A 77 10.28 -5.05 13.54
CA ARG A 77 10.80 -6.10 14.43
C ARG A 77 10.73 -5.73 15.91
N GLN A 78 11.00 -4.46 16.25
CA GLN A 78 10.86 -3.94 17.61
C GLN A 78 9.38 -3.87 18.00
N ILE A 79 8.53 -3.41 17.09
CA ILE A 79 7.06 -3.40 17.26
C ILE A 79 6.55 -4.81 17.56
N GLN A 80 6.97 -5.80 16.76
CA GLN A 80 6.61 -7.21 16.99
C GLN A 80 7.06 -7.69 18.38
N ALA A 81 8.32 -7.45 18.75
CA ALA A 81 8.85 -7.87 20.06
C ALA A 81 8.04 -7.26 21.22
N GLN A 82 7.70 -5.98 21.13
CA GLN A 82 6.91 -5.29 22.14
C GLN A 82 5.47 -5.80 22.21
N LEU A 83 4.84 -6.09 21.06
CA LEU A 83 3.51 -6.69 21.05
C LEU A 83 3.53 -8.11 21.63
N CYS A 84 4.58 -8.90 21.38
CA CYS A 84 4.69 -10.24 21.94
C CYS A 84 4.91 -10.21 23.45
N SER A 85 5.65 -9.24 24.00
CA SER A 85 5.90 -9.16 25.44
C SER A 85 4.69 -8.68 26.26
N GLN A 86 3.76 -7.96 25.64
CA GLN A 86 2.58 -7.38 26.30
C GLN A 86 1.33 -8.26 26.21
N ARG A 87 1.37 -9.37 25.47
CA ARG A 87 0.21 -10.24 25.24
C ARG A 87 0.22 -11.44 26.17
N GLU A 88 -0.95 -11.77 26.71
CA GLU A 88 -1.22 -13.04 27.40
C GLU A 88 -1.56 -14.19 26.43
N SER A 89 -1.93 -13.86 25.19
CA SER A 89 -2.39 -14.82 24.19
C SER A 89 -1.25 -15.37 23.35
N GLU A 90 -1.25 -16.70 23.12
CA GLU A 90 -0.40 -17.41 22.16
C GLU A 90 -0.73 -17.11 20.69
N ARG A 91 -1.60 -16.11 20.40
CA ARG A 91 -1.97 -15.73 19.04
C ARG A 91 -0.70 -15.40 18.24
N PRO A 92 -0.47 -16.11 17.14
CA PRO A 92 0.84 -16.06 16.54
C PRO A 92 0.96 -14.83 15.61
N LEU A 93 2.04 -14.07 15.78
CA LEU A 93 2.28 -12.78 15.11
C LEU A 93 3.42 -12.90 14.10
N ILE A 94 3.14 -12.72 12.81
CA ILE A 94 4.17 -12.73 11.77
C ILE A 94 4.66 -11.30 11.55
N LEU A 95 5.97 -11.14 11.40
CA LEU A 95 6.59 -9.85 11.08
C LEU A 95 5.99 -9.20 9.82
N GLN A 96 5.62 -10.01 8.82
CA GLN A 96 4.98 -9.53 7.59
C GLN A 96 3.63 -8.86 7.85
N ASP A 97 2.84 -9.35 8.82
CA ASP A 97 1.57 -8.73 9.18
C ASP A 97 1.79 -7.34 9.79
N ILE A 98 2.85 -7.18 10.59
CA ILE A 98 3.26 -5.87 11.13
C ILE A 98 3.67 -4.94 9.98
N TYR A 99 4.48 -5.40 9.03
CA TYR A 99 4.81 -4.60 7.84
C TYR A 99 3.57 -4.15 7.08
N ASN A 100 2.63 -5.07 6.84
CA ASN A 100 1.39 -4.77 6.13
C ASN A 100 0.52 -3.78 6.90
N GLN A 101 0.42 -3.93 8.22
CA GLN A 101 -0.37 -3.04 9.07
C GLN A 101 0.24 -1.63 9.14
N VAL A 102 1.55 -1.52 9.34
CA VAL A 102 2.26 -0.24 9.28
C VAL A 102 2.08 0.43 7.92
N LYS A 103 2.18 -0.33 6.83
CA LYS A 103 1.95 0.18 5.47
C LYS A 103 0.52 0.69 5.30
N LYS A 104 -0.48 -0.03 5.80
CA LYS A 104 -1.89 0.38 5.79
C LYS A 104 -2.09 1.68 6.55
N ILE A 105 -1.60 1.77 7.80
CA ILE A 105 -1.68 2.97 8.64
C ILE A 105 -1.06 4.17 7.93
N LYS A 106 0.12 4.02 7.33
CA LYS A 106 0.78 5.10 6.57
C LYS A 106 -0.03 5.53 5.36
N LYS A 107 -0.62 4.58 4.62
CA LYS A 107 -1.48 4.89 3.46
C LYS A 107 -2.73 5.67 3.88
N ASP A 108 -3.35 5.26 4.98
CA ASP A 108 -4.56 5.88 5.51
C ASP A 108 -4.25 7.30 6.03
N LYS A 109 -3.11 7.48 6.73
CA LYS A 109 -2.62 8.80 7.16
C LYS A 109 -2.36 9.75 5.99
N LEU A 110 -1.84 9.23 4.88
CA LEU A 110 -1.62 10.01 3.66
C LEU A 110 -2.90 10.22 2.85
N GLN A 111 -4.04 9.63 3.25
CA GLN A 111 -5.30 9.67 2.51
C GLN A 111 -5.13 9.23 1.04
N GLY A 112 -4.24 8.27 0.79
CA GLY A 112 -3.91 7.79 -0.56
C GLY A 112 -2.99 8.72 -1.37
N ARG A 113 -2.56 9.87 -0.84
CA ARG A 113 -1.55 10.72 -1.49
C ARG A 113 -0.19 10.03 -1.53
N LYS A 114 0.62 10.34 -2.54
CA LYS A 114 2.02 9.93 -2.60
C LYS A 114 2.81 10.64 -1.48
N PRO A 115 3.77 9.97 -0.81
CA PRO A 115 4.53 10.59 0.30
C PRO A 115 5.17 11.93 -0.06
N ILE A 116 5.78 12.04 -1.24
CA ILE A 116 6.43 13.28 -1.70
C ILE A 116 5.44 14.43 -1.93
N ALA A 117 4.22 14.11 -2.36
CA ALA A 117 3.19 15.12 -2.57
C ALA A 117 2.68 15.64 -1.22
N ALA A 118 2.42 14.74 -0.26
CA ALA A 118 2.04 15.13 1.09
C ALA A 118 3.15 15.95 1.77
N LEU A 119 4.43 15.60 1.57
CA LEU A 119 5.55 16.40 2.08
C LEU A 119 5.55 17.82 1.51
N ILE A 120 5.36 17.98 0.20
CA ILE A 120 5.29 19.32 -0.43
C ILE A 120 4.10 20.13 0.11
N ASP A 121 2.96 19.49 0.32
CA ASP A 121 1.79 20.15 0.92
C ASP A 121 2.12 20.66 2.34
N THR A 122 2.73 19.81 3.18
CA THR A 122 3.19 20.21 4.52
C THR A 122 4.21 21.34 4.49
N LEU A 123 5.17 21.32 3.56
CA LEU A 123 6.16 22.40 3.43
C LEU A 123 5.49 23.74 3.07
N LYS A 124 4.41 23.73 2.28
CA LYS A 124 3.63 24.93 1.97
C LYS A 124 2.84 25.40 3.18
N GLU A 125 2.13 24.50 3.86
CA GLU A 125 1.31 24.79 5.04
C GLU A 125 2.15 25.41 6.17
N GLU A 126 3.36 24.88 6.39
CA GLU A 126 4.28 25.33 7.43
C GLU A 126 5.21 26.48 6.99
N ASN A 127 4.95 27.08 5.82
CA ASN A 127 5.72 28.21 5.27
C ASN A 127 7.24 27.96 5.14
N PHE A 128 7.63 26.72 4.83
CA PHE A 128 9.02 26.42 4.49
C PHE A 128 9.40 27.01 3.13
N VAL A 129 10.66 27.41 2.98
CA VAL A 129 11.24 27.73 1.68
C VAL A 129 11.70 26.41 1.06
N TRP A 130 11.23 26.09 -0.14
CA TRP A 130 11.58 24.83 -0.80
C TRP A 130 11.71 24.96 -2.32
N SER A 131 12.47 24.06 -2.93
CA SER A 131 12.59 23.90 -4.38
C SER A 131 12.74 22.42 -4.73
N SER A 132 12.32 22.04 -5.93
CA SER A 132 12.44 20.66 -6.42
C SER A 132 12.93 20.62 -7.85
N ALA A 133 13.84 19.70 -8.17
CA ALA A 133 14.17 19.36 -9.56
C ALA A 133 13.28 18.21 -10.05
N ARG A 134 13.02 18.19 -11.36
CA ARG A 134 12.24 17.13 -12.01
C ARG A 134 12.95 16.63 -13.26
N ASP A 135 12.76 15.34 -13.57
CA ASP A 135 13.16 14.76 -14.85
C ASP A 135 12.19 15.19 -15.98
N PRO A 136 12.51 14.90 -17.26
CA PRO A 136 11.61 15.20 -18.39
C PRO A 136 10.22 14.55 -18.28
N GLU A 137 10.11 13.41 -17.59
CA GLU A 137 8.87 12.69 -17.34
C GLU A 137 8.04 13.30 -16.19
N GLY A 138 8.60 14.29 -15.47
CA GLY A 138 7.95 15.03 -14.40
C GLY A 138 8.09 14.41 -13.01
N HIS A 139 8.92 13.38 -12.83
CA HIS A 139 9.25 12.82 -11.51
C HIS A 139 10.21 13.73 -10.75
N ILE A 140 10.01 13.86 -9.44
CA ILE A 140 10.91 14.63 -8.58
C ILE A 140 12.21 13.85 -8.37
N THR A 141 13.33 14.46 -8.74
CA THR A 141 14.68 13.87 -8.61
C THR A 141 15.45 14.41 -7.42
N SER A 142 15.15 15.64 -7.00
CA SER A 142 15.70 16.24 -5.79
C SER A 142 14.72 17.23 -5.17
N LEU A 143 14.79 17.36 -3.84
CA LEU A 143 13.98 18.29 -3.05
C LEU A 143 14.90 18.96 -2.03
N PHE A 144 14.93 20.29 -2.07
CA PHE A 144 15.60 21.13 -1.07
C PHE A 144 14.55 21.89 -0.29
N PHE A 145 14.68 21.97 1.02
CA PHE A 145 13.80 22.77 1.86
C PHE A 145 14.53 23.25 3.10
N THR A 146 14.10 24.40 3.63
CA THR A 146 14.64 24.98 4.85
C THR A 146 13.60 25.85 5.53
N HIS A 147 13.65 25.91 6.86
CA HIS A 147 12.77 26.76 7.63
C HIS A 147 13.25 28.22 7.53
N PRO A 148 12.37 29.24 7.37
CA PRO A 148 12.79 30.64 7.24
C PRO A 148 13.68 31.13 8.39
N LEU A 149 13.46 30.65 9.61
CA LEU A 149 14.32 30.96 10.75
C LEU A 149 15.74 30.39 10.60
N ALA A 150 15.90 29.21 9.98
CA ALA A 150 17.21 28.65 9.71
C ALA A 150 18.00 29.52 8.71
N ILE A 151 17.34 30.09 7.70
CA ILE A 151 17.97 31.07 6.79
C ILE A 151 18.45 32.31 7.55
N LYS A 152 17.61 32.85 8.45
CA LYS A 152 17.98 34.01 9.28
C LYS A 152 19.20 33.73 10.15
N LEU A 153 19.23 32.56 10.80
CA LEU A 153 20.38 32.12 11.58
C LEU A 153 21.61 31.96 10.70
N PHE A 154 21.48 31.27 9.56
CA PHE A 154 22.59 31.06 8.63
C PHE A 154 23.22 32.38 8.15
N ASN A 155 22.40 33.40 7.88
CA ASN A 155 22.91 34.72 7.49
C ASN A 155 23.48 35.54 8.66
N GLY A 156 23.15 35.19 9.90
CA GLY A 156 23.57 35.91 11.11
C GLY A 156 24.84 35.37 11.78
N PHE A 157 25.26 34.15 11.46
CA PHE A 157 26.44 33.50 12.06
C PHE A 157 27.47 33.13 10.98
N HIS A 158 28.76 33.36 11.27
CA HIS A 158 29.86 33.06 10.33
C HIS A 158 30.35 31.61 10.39
N HIS A 159 29.91 30.84 11.38
CA HIS A 159 30.30 29.46 11.59
C HIS A 159 29.07 28.56 11.48
N PHE A 160 29.19 27.51 10.68
CA PHE A 160 28.17 26.48 10.54
C PHE A 160 28.83 25.10 10.42
N ILE A 161 28.10 24.07 10.86
CA ILE A 161 28.51 22.68 10.73
C ILE A 161 27.64 22.07 9.63
N LEU A 162 28.27 21.59 8.57
CA LEU A 162 27.61 20.76 7.58
C LEU A 162 27.74 19.30 8.01
N MET A 163 26.61 18.64 8.21
CA MET A 163 26.57 17.20 8.48
C MET A 163 26.00 16.50 7.25
N ASP A 164 26.78 15.58 6.70
CA ASP A 164 26.28 14.66 5.69
C ASP A 164 25.52 13.53 6.40
N CYS A 165 24.20 13.49 6.22
CA CYS A 165 23.32 12.46 6.77
C CYS A 165 22.80 11.54 5.66
N THR A 166 23.61 11.27 4.64
CA THR A 166 23.27 10.30 3.60
C THR A 166 23.13 8.92 4.22
N TYR A 167 21.91 8.39 4.20
CA TYR A 167 21.63 7.02 4.64
C TYR A 167 21.85 6.05 3.49
N GLU A 168 22.93 5.27 3.56
CA GLU A 168 23.09 4.11 2.69
C GLU A 168 22.19 2.99 3.18
N THR A 169 21.13 2.69 2.44
CA THR A 169 20.33 1.48 2.66
C THR A 169 21.15 0.26 2.25
N ASN A 170 21.53 -0.58 3.22
CA ASN A 170 22.07 -1.91 2.95
C ASN A 170 21.04 -2.71 2.12
N LYS A 171 21.47 -3.24 0.97
CA LYS A 171 20.69 -4.17 0.14
C LYS A 171 20.73 -5.58 0.71
#